data_AF-A0A963CZY4-F1
#
_entry.id   AF-A0A963CZY4-F1
#
_cell.length_a   1.000
_cell.length_b   1.000
_cell.length_c   1.000
_cell.angle_alpha   90.00
_cell.angle_beta   90.00
_cell.angle_gamma   90.00
#
_symmetry.space_group_name_H-M   'P 1'
#
loop_
_entity.id
_entity.type
_entity.pdbx_description
1 polymer ?
#
loop_
_entity_poly.entity_id
_entity_poly.type
_entity_poly.pdbx_seq_one_letter_code
_entity_poly.pdbx_strand_id
1 'polypeptide(L)'
;RDGFILPFRAESLLSWAEYVRVNRALDDDDNPDAARAADDMDVLAIADGGGETASTIRFDLDLPSAAVDDIALTDGILLPEWDWKRRSLRKDQCRLTEYEPRDATPCPLPAGLVRAAGRLRHQFELLTPSRRWLKAQPDGSEADLDACVRQWTDRAVGHVDGDGGRYLKCERRERDLACLVLADLSLSTDAHISDDLKVIDVIRDSLMLLSEALGATGDRFALYGFSSLRRSHVRFQRIKRFDEGHGAAARGRIAALKPGYYTRLGAAIRHAANLLAAQPTALRLLLMLSDGKPNDIDHYEGRFGIEDTRSAVIEARRLGVRPFCVTIDREGADYLPHVFGVDGFTVIRRPEQLPLRLPGLYVGLVS
;
A
#
# COMPACT_ATOMS: atom_id res chain seq x y z
N ARG A 1 -45.80 -34.47 -26.23
CA ARG A 1 -45.60 -35.83 -26.77
C ARG A 1 -44.11 -36.09 -26.70
N ASP A 2 -43.62 -36.26 -25.48
CA ASP A 2 -43.54 -37.57 -24.79
C ASP A 2 -42.46 -38.40 -25.51
N GLY A 3 -41.31 -38.72 -24.93
CA GLY A 3 -41.08 -39.11 -23.55
C GLY A 3 -40.29 -40.40 -23.66
N PHE A 4 -39.09 -40.45 -23.09
CA PHE A 4 -38.42 -41.72 -22.84
C PHE A 4 -38.11 -41.78 -21.34
N ILE A 5 -38.71 -42.79 -20.72
CA ILE A 5 -38.78 -43.06 -19.29
C ILE A 5 -38.18 -44.45 -19.08
N LEU A 6 -37.14 -44.49 -18.23
CA LEU A 6 -36.78 -45.51 -17.21
C LEU A 6 -36.31 -46.91 -17.68
N PRO A 7 -35.68 -47.75 -16.80
CA PRO A 7 -35.46 -47.58 -15.35
C PRO A 7 -34.02 -47.88 -14.88
N PHE A 8 -33.64 -47.38 -13.70
CA PHE A 8 -32.80 -48.19 -12.81
C PHE A 8 -33.27 -48.07 -11.37
N ARG A 9 -33.45 -49.25 -10.76
CA ARG A 9 -34.03 -49.51 -9.44
C ARG A 9 -33.03 -49.21 -8.32
N ALA A 10 -33.60 -48.76 -7.21
CA ALA A 10 -32.97 -48.52 -5.94
C ALA A 10 -32.73 -49.82 -5.13
N GLU A 11 -32.02 -49.61 -4.02
CA GLU A 11 -31.88 -50.43 -2.80
C GLU A 11 -30.72 -51.44 -2.79
N SER A 12 -29.85 -51.53 -1.77
CA SER A 12 -29.71 -50.81 -0.49
C SER A 12 -28.50 -51.38 0.28
N LEU A 13 -27.87 -50.55 1.14
CA LEU A 13 -27.28 -50.89 2.47
C LEU A 13 -26.00 -51.76 2.48
N LEU A 14 -24.85 -51.43 3.10
CA LEU A 14 -24.53 -50.79 4.39
C LEU A 14 -23.06 -50.27 4.38
N SER A 15 -22.83 -49.04 4.87
CA SER A 15 -22.09 -48.73 6.12
C SER A 15 -20.58 -48.51 5.97
N TRP A 16 -20.12 -47.27 6.15
CA TRP A 16 -19.33 -46.82 7.31
C TRP A 16 -19.16 -45.30 7.20
N ALA A 17 -19.74 -44.59 8.15
CA ALA A 17 -19.62 -43.15 8.31
C ALA A 17 -18.38 -42.84 9.15
N GLU A 18 -17.48 -42.01 8.63
CA GLU A 18 -16.61 -41.19 9.48
C GLU A 18 -17.07 -39.75 9.33
N TYR A 19 -17.91 -39.37 10.29
CA TYR A 19 -18.52 -38.07 10.45
C TYR A 19 -17.55 -37.23 11.28
N VAL A 20 -16.71 -36.42 10.64
CA VAL A 20 -15.96 -35.38 11.35
C VAL A 20 -16.95 -34.26 11.67
N ARG A 21 -17.55 -34.34 12.86
CA ARG A 21 -18.22 -33.19 13.49
C ARG A 21 -17.15 -32.15 13.84
N VAL A 22 -16.92 -31.20 12.96
CA VAL A 22 -16.36 -29.91 13.37
C VAL A 22 -17.52 -29.11 13.95
N ASN A 23 -17.68 -29.14 15.27
CA ASN A 23 -18.57 -28.24 15.97
C ASN A 23 -18.05 -26.81 15.76
N ARG A 24 -18.76 -26.08 14.90
CA ARG A 24 -18.70 -24.62 14.83
C ARG A 24 -19.50 -24.10 16.04
N ALA A 25 -18.82 -23.86 17.15
CA ALA A 25 -19.41 -23.06 18.23
C ALA A 25 -19.32 -21.59 17.83
N LEU A 26 -20.45 -21.06 17.36
CA LEU A 26 -20.77 -19.65 17.54
C LEU A 26 -21.13 -19.50 19.01
N ASP A 27 -20.16 -19.14 19.85
CA ASP A 27 -20.41 -18.56 21.17
C ASP A 27 -19.95 -17.11 21.11
N ASP A 28 -20.91 -16.22 20.81
CA ASP A 28 -20.90 -14.85 21.32
C ASP A 28 -21.21 -14.99 22.81
N ASP A 29 -20.18 -15.17 23.64
CA ASP A 29 -20.32 -15.09 25.10
C ASP A 29 -19.80 -13.72 25.55
N ASP A 30 -20.75 -12.87 25.95
CA ASP A 30 -20.54 -11.55 26.50
C ASP A 30 -19.83 -11.65 27.86
N ASN A 31 -18.51 -11.49 27.89
CA ASN A 31 -17.79 -11.25 29.14
C ASN A 31 -17.29 -9.78 29.24
N PRO A 32 -17.94 -8.92 30.05
CA PRO A 32 -17.51 -7.54 30.25
C PRO A 32 -16.19 -7.38 31.02
N ASP A 33 -15.62 -8.46 31.58
CA ASP A 33 -14.33 -8.44 32.28
C ASP A 33 -13.11 -8.81 31.39
N ALA A 34 -13.31 -9.19 30.13
CA ALA A 34 -12.21 -9.47 29.21
C ALA A 34 -11.36 -8.23 28.86
N ALA A 35 -11.95 -7.04 28.95
CA ALA A 35 -11.22 -5.78 28.78
C ALA A 35 -10.20 -5.52 29.89
N ARG A 36 -10.41 -6.08 31.10
CA ARG A 36 -9.44 -6.05 32.20
C ARG A 36 -8.39 -7.14 32.08
N ALA A 37 -8.76 -8.33 31.59
CA ALA A 37 -7.81 -9.43 31.41
C ALA A 37 -6.68 -9.10 30.40
N ALA A 38 -6.91 -8.17 29.47
CA ALA A 38 -5.89 -7.68 28.54
C ALA A 38 -4.94 -6.63 29.16
N ASP A 39 -5.33 -5.97 30.25
CA ASP A 39 -4.53 -4.97 30.96
C ASP A 39 -3.79 -5.55 32.20
N ASP A 40 -4.11 -6.77 32.66
CA ASP A 40 -3.63 -7.35 33.93
C ASP A 40 -2.56 -8.47 33.83
N MET A 41 -1.76 -8.54 32.76
CA MET A 41 -0.59 -9.45 32.72
C MET A 41 0.73 -8.75 33.04
N ASP A 42 0.78 -8.05 34.18
CA ASP A 42 2.02 -7.50 34.76
C ASP A 42 2.10 -7.73 36.28
N VAL A 43 1.81 -8.95 36.75
CA VAL A 43 2.11 -9.35 38.14
C VAL A 43 2.89 -10.65 38.18
N LEU A 44 4.21 -10.53 38.40
CA LEU A 44 5.07 -11.63 38.85
C LEU A 44 4.63 -12.07 40.25
N ALA A 45 3.83 -13.12 40.34
CA ALA A 45 3.60 -13.86 41.57
C ALA A 45 4.41 -15.16 41.51
N ILE A 46 5.52 -15.23 42.27
CA ILE A 46 6.26 -16.46 42.50
C ILE A 46 5.46 -17.29 43.50
N ALA A 47 4.85 -18.39 43.03
CA ALA A 47 4.31 -19.43 43.89
C ALA A 47 5.23 -20.65 43.84
N ASP A 48 5.72 -21.06 45.01
CA ASP A 48 6.55 -22.23 45.21
C ASP A 48 5.64 -23.44 45.46
N GLY A 49 5.72 -24.48 44.63
CA GLY A 49 4.87 -25.66 44.77
C GLY A 49 4.94 -26.62 43.59
N GLY A 50 5.64 -27.75 43.80
CA GLY A 50 5.93 -28.75 42.78
C GLY A 50 4.76 -29.68 42.39
N GLY A 51 4.92 -30.30 41.22
CA GLY A 51 4.07 -31.36 40.71
C GLY A 51 4.00 -31.34 39.18
N GLU A 52 4.80 -32.17 38.53
CA GLU A 52 4.97 -32.24 37.08
C GLU A 52 3.70 -32.70 36.33
N THR A 53 3.28 -31.92 35.34
CA THR A 53 2.82 -32.37 34.01
C THR A 53 2.99 -31.21 33.04
N ALA A 54 4.22 -31.04 32.53
CA ALA A 54 4.58 -29.95 31.63
C ALA A 54 4.22 -30.31 30.17
N SER A 55 3.01 -29.96 29.74
CA SER A 55 2.80 -29.57 28.34
C SER A 55 2.95 -28.05 28.25
N THR A 56 4.16 -27.57 28.54
CA THR A 56 4.51 -26.17 28.34
C THR A 56 4.83 -25.97 26.87
N ILE A 57 3.84 -25.55 26.09
CA ILE A 57 4.13 -24.85 24.84
C ILE A 57 4.74 -23.52 25.27
N ARG A 58 6.08 -23.49 25.39
CA ARG A 58 6.84 -22.24 25.40
C ARG A 58 6.67 -21.64 24.01
N PHE A 59 5.71 -20.74 23.87
CA PHE A 59 5.95 -19.61 23.00
C PHE A 59 6.99 -18.75 23.72
N ASP A 60 8.26 -19.11 23.56
CA ASP A 60 9.34 -18.17 23.72
C ASP A 60 9.07 -17.10 22.65
N LEU A 61 8.33 -16.07 23.06
CA LEU A 61 8.23 -14.80 22.37
C LEU A 61 9.63 -14.18 22.51
N ASP A 62 10.59 -14.74 21.78
CA ASP A 62 11.83 -14.08 21.43
C ASP A 62 11.42 -12.89 20.57
N LEU A 63 10.96 -11.83 21.24
CA LEU A 63 11.12 -10.48 20.74
C LEU A 63 12.61 -10.40 20.35
N PRO A 64 12.96 -10.23 19.07
CA PRO A 64 14.33 -9.91 18.75
C PRO A 64 14.69 -8.71 19.63
N SER A 65 15.75 -8.87 20.43
CA SER A 65 16.21 -7.86 21.38
C SER A 65 16.14 -6.49 20.73
N ALA A 66 15.70 -5.46 21.47
CA ALA A 66 15.73 -4.06 21.02
C ALA A 66 17.13 -3.60 20.53
N ALA A 67 18.17 -4.42 20.70
CA ALA A 67 19.50 -4.28 20.14
C ALA A 67 19.64 -4.68 18.64
N VAL A 68 18.65 -5.34 18.01
CA VAL A 68 18.76 -5.94 16.65
C VAL A 68 17.94 -5.22 15.58
N ASP A 69 17.12 -4.24 15.93
CA ASP A 69 16.17 -3.63 14.99
C ASP A 69 16.38 -2.12 14.79
N ASP A 70 15.95 -1.67 13.61
CA ASP A 70 15.93 -0.31 13.06
C ASP A 70 15.96 0.87 14.08
N ILE A 71 16.54 2.00 13.69
CA ILE A 71 16.65 3.18 14.56
C ILE A 71 15.26 3.82 14.70
N ALA A 72 14.69 3.79 15.91
CA ALA A 72 13.47 4.53 16.23
C ALA A 72 13.75 6.04 16.18
N LEU A 73 12.98 6.78 15.38
CA LEU A 73 13.18 8.20 15.13
C LEU A 73 12.34 9.10 16.04
N THR A 74 11.32 8.55 16.69
CA THR A 74 10.31 9.29 17.47
C THR A 74 9.82 8.45 18.66
N ASP A 75 9.33 9.10 19.72
CA ASP A 75 8.75 8.44 20.92
C ASP A 75 7.36 7.78 20.67
N GLY A 76 6.95 7.70 19.41
CA GLY A 76 5.69 7.12 18.95
C GLY A 76 4.59 8.16 18.79
N ILE A 77 3.96 8.16 17.63
CA ILE A 77 2.81 8.97 17.25
C ILE A 77 1.54 8.22 17.67
N LEU A 78 0.73 8.85 18.51
CA LEU A 78 -0.56 8.31 18.89
C LEU A 78 -1.57 8.55 17.78
N LEU A 79 -2.20 7.48 17.32
CA LEU A 79 -3.16 7.48 16.23
C LEU A 79 -4.50 6.92 16.70
N PRO A 80 -5.61 7.46 16.17
CA PRO A 80 -6.92 6.93 16.47
C PRO A 80 -7.18 5.61 15.75
N GLU A 81 -8.07 4.80 16.32
CA GLU A 81 -8.57 3.55 15.75
C GLU A 81 -10.11 3.54 15.79
N TRP A 82 -10.73 3.12 14.69
CA TRP A 82 -12.18 3.10 14.56
C TRP A 82 -12.75 1.83 15.19
N ASP A 83 -13.63 2.02 16.16
CA ASP A 83 -14.39 0.93 16.76
C ASP A 83 -15.75 0.82 16.06
N TRP A 84 -15.92 -0.22 15.25
CA TRP A 84 -17.16 -0.45 14.51
C TRP A 84 -18.35 -0.85 15.40
N LYS A 85 -18.10 -1.51 16.54
CA LYS A 85 -19.16 -1.90 17.49
C LYS A 85 -19.72 -0.65 18.18
N ARG A 86 -18.83 0.26 18.59
CA ARG A 86 -19.22 1.54 19.20
C ARG A 86 -19.54 2.64 18.21
N ARG A 87 -19.26 2.43 16.92
CA ARG A 87 -19.41 3.41 15.82
C ARG A 87 -18.72 4.74 16.14
N SER A 88 -17.52 4.66 16.73
CA SER A 88 -16.80 5.82 17.23
C SER A 88 -15.31 5.68 16.98
N LEU A 89 -14.67 6.78 16.60
CA LEU A 89 -13.22 6.86 16.48
C LEU A 89 -12.61 7.04 17.87
N ARG A 90 -11.92 6.02 18.37
CA ARG A 90 -11.25 6.06 19.67
C ARG A 90 -9.89 6.73 19.51
N LYS A 91 -9.64 7.76 20.33
CA LYS A 91 -8.37 8.47 20.34
C LYS A 91 -7.25 7.62 20.94
N ASP A 92 -6.03 7.86 20.48
CA ASP A 92 -4.79 7.36 21.06
C ASP A 92 -4.73 5.84 21.29
N GLN A 93 -5.37 5.05 20.41
CA GLN A 93 -5.40 3.59 20.53
C GLN A 93 -4.14 2.94 19.96
N CYS A 94 -3.63 3.49 18.86
CA CYS A 94 -2.47 2.95 18.18
C CYS A 94 -1.26 3.84 18.45
N ARG A 95 -0.10 3.23 18.69
CA ARG A 95 1.19 3.94 18.75
C ARG A 95 2.02 3.51 17.56
N LEU A 96 2.28 4.46 16.67
CA LEU A 96 3.09 4.30 15.49
C LEU A 96 4.47 4.90 15.71
N THR A 97 5.52 4.09 15.55
CA THR A 97 6.90 4.56 15.64
C THR A 97 7.55 4.51 14.26
N GLU A 98 8.17 5.62 13.87
CA GLU A 98 8.91 5.69 12.62
C GLU A 98 10.33 5.15 12.79
N TYR A 99 10.76 4.31 11.85
CA TYR A 99 12.01 3.58 11.89
C TYR A 99 12.85 3.87 10.66
N GLU A 100 14.17 4.04 10.84
CA GLU A 100 15.14 4.05 9.73
C GLU A 100 15.94 2.74 9.71
N PRO A 101 16.07 2.08 8.53
CA PRO A 101 16.86 0.85 8.41
C PRO A 101 18.32 1.07 8.82
N ARG A 102 18.76 0.37 9.88
CA ARG A 102 20.04 0.63 10.57
C ARG A 102 21.29 0.21 9.77
N ASP A 103 21.16 -0.78 8.88
CA ASP A 103 22.27 -1.39 8.12
C ASP A 103 22.10 -1.32 6.60
N ALA A 104 21.33 -0.35 6.10
CA ALA A 104 21.10 -0.19 4.68
C ALA A 104 22.34 0.38 3.96
N THR A 105 23.20 -0.52 3.46
CA THR A 105 24.31 -0.12 2.60
C THR A 105 23.82 0.28 1.21
N PRO A 106 24.28 1.41 0.65
CA PRO A 106 23.91 1.80 -0.70
C PRO A 106 24.27 0.70 -1.71
N CYS A 107 23.30 0.25 -2.51
CA CYS A 107 23.50 -0.85 -3.44
C CYS A 107 23.11 -0.46 -4.89
N PRO A 108 23.73 -1.09 -5.89
CA PRO A 108 23.28 -0.96 -7.27
C PRO A 108 21.96 -1.69 -7.47
N LEU A 109 21.28 -1.40 -8.57
CA LEU A 109 20.11 -2.17 -8.97
C LEU A 109 20.52 -3.63 -9.27
N PRO A 110 19.82 -4.65 -8.74
CA PRO A 110 20.13 -6.05 -9.01
C PRO A 110 20.16 -6.36 -10.51
N ALA A 111 21.13 -7.18 -10.94
CA ALA A 111 21.37 -7.47 -12.36
C ALA A 111 20.13 -7.99 -13.12
N GLY A 112 19.28 -8.78 -12.45
CA GLY A 112 18.02 -9.28 -13.01
C GLY A 112 17.02 -8.18 -13.35
N LEU A 113 17.02 -7.08 -12.59
CA LEU A 113 16.07 -5.97 -12.73
C LEU A 113 16.55 -4.90 -13.71
N VAL A 114 17.86 -4.82 -14.01
CA VAL A 114 18.44 -3.77 -14.87
C VAL A 114 17.74 -3.65 -16.23
N ARG A 115 17.47 -4.79 -16.89
CA ARG A 115 16.78 -4.77 -18.19
C ARG A 115 15.33 -4.31 -18.07
N ALA A 116 14.62 -4.73 -17.02
CA ALA A 116 13.24 -4.31 -16.78
C ALA A 116 13.16 -2.82 -16.45
N ALA A 117 14.03 -2.34 -15.55
CA ALA A 117 14.14 -0.94 -15.19
C ALA A 117 14.48 -0.06 -16.40
N GLY A 118 15.42 -0.47 -17.26
CA GLY A 118 15.75 0.27 -18.49
C GLY A 118 14.55 0.45 -19.42
N ARG A 119 13.75 -0.61 -19.63
CA ARG A 119 12.51 -0.53 -20.43
C ARG A 119 11.47 0.38 -19.78
N LEU A 120 11.26 0.26 -18.46
CA LEU A 120 10.30 1.07 -17.72
C LEU A 120 10.70 2.54 -17.72
N ARG A 121 11.98 2.86 -17.48
CA ARG A 121 12.50 4.22 -17.58
C ARG A 121 12.23 4.82 -18.95
N HIS A 122 12.50 4.10 -20.03
CA HIS A 122 12.22 4.60 -21.37
C HIS A 122 10.72 4.83 -21.62
N GLN A 123 9.85 3.93 -21.16
CA GLN A 123 8.39 4.10 -21.27
C GLN A 123 7.90 5.31 -20.47
N PHE A 124 8.45 5.53 -19.29
CA PHE A 124 8.10 6.64 -18.40
C PHE A 124 8.68 7.98 -18.87
N GLU A 125 9.87 7.99 -19.46
CA GLU A 125 10.46 9.18 -20.09
C GLU A 125 9.58 9.74 -21.22
N LEU A 126 8.86 8.88 -21.95
CA LEU A 126 7.89 9.30 -22.97
C LEU A 126 6.63 9.96 -22.36
N LEU A 127 6.34 9.65 -21.09
CA LEU A 127 5.23 10.25 -20.34
C LEU A 127 5.64 11.52 -19.59
N THR A 128 6.94 11.81 -19.54
CA THR A 128 7.45 13.05 -18.94
C THR A 128 6.82 14.23 -19.65
N PRO A 129 6.22 15.18 -18.92
CA PRO A 129 5.62 16.34 -19.54
C PRO A 129 6.63 17.10 -20.38
N SER A 130 6.33 17.18 -21.68
CA SER A 130 7.15 17.91 -22.63
C SER A 130 6.85 19.41 -22.52
N ARG A 131 7.89 20.22 -22.78
CA ARG A 131 7.70 21.65 -23.07
C ARG A 131 6.81 21.75 -24.29
N ARG A 132 5.61 22.32 -24.12
CA ARG A 132 4.69 22.55 -25.24
C ARG A 132 4.77 24.01 -25.64
N TRP A 133 5.11 24.25 -26.89
CA TRP A 133 4.98 25.56 -27.50
C TRP A 133 3.53 25.75 -27.93
N LEU A 134 2.84 26.68 -27.29
CA LEU A 134 1.53 27.17 -27.73
C LEU A 134 1.76 28.23 -28.80
N LYS A 135 1.13 28.02 -29.95
CA LYS A 135 1.16 28.92 -31.11
C LYS A 135 0.10 30.01 -31.01
N ALA A 136 0.29 31.08 -31.76
CA ALA A 136 -0.63 32.20 -31.89
C ALA A 136 -1.13 32.78 -30.55
N GLN A 137 -0.22 32.99 -29.59
CA GLN A 137 -0.53 33.56 -28.28
C GLN A 137 -0.37 35.08 -28.28
N PRO A 138 -1.20 35.83 -27.54
CA PRO A 138 -1.14 37.30 -27.49
C PRO A 138 0.16 37.79 -26.84
N ASP A 139 0.74 36.98 -25.96
CA ASP A 139 2.02 37.20 -25.29
C ASP A 139 2.91 35.95 -25.37
N GLY A 140 4.22 36.13 -25.31
CA GLY A 140 5.17 35.01 -25.32
C GLY A 140 6.62 35.44 -25.45
N SER A 141 7.53 34.50 -25.23
CA SER A 141 8.97 34.75 -25.24
C SER A 141 9.56 34.85 -26.64
N GLU A 142 8.89 34.26 -27.63
CA GLU A 142 9.34 34.24 -29.03
C GLU A 142 8.21 34.63 -29.97
N ALA A 143 8.54 35.12 -31.17
CA ALA A 143 7.55 35.41 -32.20
C ALA A 143 7.15 34.13 -32.95
N ASP A 144 5.84 33.91 -33.11
CA ASP A 144 5.30 32.86 -33.97
C ASP A 144 5.36 33.34 -35.42
N LEU A 145 6.40 32.92 -36.14
CA LEU A 145 6.64 33.34 -37.52
C LEU A 145 5.49 32.95 -38.45
N ASP A 146 4.86 31.79 -38.24
CA ASP A 146 3.74 31.34 -39.07
C ASP A 146 2.54 32.29 -38.90
N ALA A 147 2.23 32.66 -37.65
CA ALA A 147 1.15 33.59 -37.34
C ALA A 147 1.46 35.01 -37.85
N CYS A 148 2.72 35.46 -37.71
CA CYS A 148 3.17 36.76 -38.22
C CYS A 148 3.06 36.86 -39.74
N VAL A 149 3.48 35.81 -40.46
CA VAL A 149 3.43 35.76 -41.93
C VAL A 149 1.99 35.76 -42.41
N ARG A 150 1.12 34.94 -41.81
CA ARG A 150 -0.31 34.90 -42.15
C ARG A 150 -0.97 36.26 -41.96
N GLN A 151 -0.74 36.91 -40.83
CA GLN A 151 -1.33 38.22 -40.59
C GLN A 151 -0.79 39.30 -41.55
N TRP A 152 0.47 39.21 -41.97
CA TRP A 152 1.01 40.12 -42.98
C TRP A 152 0.35 39.89 -44.34
N THR A 153 0.14 38.64 -44.75
CA THR A 153 -0.58 38.31 -46.00
C THR A 153 -2.04 38.73 -45.94
N ASP A 154 -2.73 38.51 -44.83
CA ASP A 154 -4.14 38.87 -44.67
C ASP A 154 -4.34 40.39 -44.76
N ARG A 155 -3.45 41.15 -44.10
CA ARG A 155 -3.44 42.62 -44.21
C ARG A 155 -3.16 43.10 -45.62
N ALA A 156 -2.25 42.44 -46.34
CA ALA A 156 -1.93 42.81 -47.72
C ALA A 156 -3.10 42.56 -48.69
N VAL A 157 -3.95 41.58 -48.39
CA VAL A 157 -5.15 41.23 -49.18
C VAL A 157 -6.40 42.00 -48.74
N GLY A 158 -6.30 42.84 -47.69
CA GLY A 158 -7.40 43.67 -47.20
C GLY A 158 -8.32 42.99 -46.18
N HIS A 159 -7.92 41.83 -45.65
CA HIS A 159 -8.60 41.19 -44.53
C HIS A 159 -8.00 41.70 -43.20
N VAL A 160 -8.88 42.16 -42.30
CA VAL A 160 -8.53 42.54 -40.93
C VAL A 160 -9.25 41.60 -39.99
N ASP A 161 -8.72 40.39 -39.84
CA ASP A 161 -9.13 39.55 -38.72
C ASP A 161 -8.49 40.08 -37.43
N GLY A 162 -9.25 39.99 -36.34
CA GLY A 162 -8.95 40.57 -35.02
C GLY A 162 -7.60 40.13 -34.44
N ASP A 163 -7.28 40.63 -33.24
CA ASP A 163 -5.97 40.46 -32.58
C ASP A 163 -5.62 38.99 -32.30
N GLY A 164 -5.18 38.30 -33.36
CA GLY A 164 -4.65 36.95 -33.32
C GLY A 164 -3.26 37.00 -32.74
N GLY A 165 -3.00 36.14 -31.76
CA GLY A 165 -1.73 36.14 -31.06
C GLY A 165 -0.54 35.93 -32.01
N ARG A 166 0.55 36.65 -31.75
CA ARG A 166 1.77 36.69 -32.59
C ARG A 166 2.95 35.96 -31.97
N TYR A 167 2.76 35.41 -30.78
CA TYR A 167 3.85 34.91 -29.97
C TYR A 167 3.72 33.41 -29.74
N LEU A 168 4.86 32.78 -29.54
CA LEU A 168 4.99 31.44 -29.01
C LEU A 168 5.13 31.53 -27.49
N LYS A 169 4.26 30.80 -26.78
CA LYS A 169 4.34 30.66 -25.33
C LYS A 169 4.81 29.24 -25.00
N CYS A 170 5.96 29.13 -24.35
CA CYS A 170 6.46 27.85 -23.87
C CYS A 170 5.79 27.53 -22.53
N GLU A 171 4.81 26.63 -22.54
CA GLU A 171 4.27 26.09 -21.30
C GLU A 171 5.06 24.86 -20.88
N ARG A 172 5.63 24.92 -19.68
CA ARG A 172 6.12 23.75 -18.98
C ARG A 172 4.96 23.20 -18.15
N ARG A 173 4.24 22.21 -18.67
CA ARG A 173 3.23 21.49 -17.89
C ARG A 173 3.90 20.60 -16.86
N GLU A 174 4.29 21.08 -15.70
CA GLU A 174 4.78 20.16 -14.66
C GLU A 174 3.63 19.26 -14.19
N ARG A 175 3.93 17.97 -13.99
CA ARG A 175 3.00 17.05 -13.35
C ARG A 175 2.91 17.43 -11.87
N ASP A 176 1.79 18.02 -11.50
CA ASP A 176 1.54 18.45 -10.12
C ASP A 176 0.97 17.30 -9.27
N LEU A 177 1.82 16.30 -9.02
CA LEU A 177 1.45 15.09 -8.29
C LEU A 177 2.47 14.72 -7.21
N ALA A 178 1.98 14.12 -6.13
CA ALA A 178 2.76 13.44 -5.11
C ALA A 178 2.26 12.00 -4.93
N CYS A 179 3.17 11.03 -4.96
CA CYS A 179 2.86 9.60 -4.79
C CYS A 179 3.54 9.03 -3.55
N LEU A 180 2.79 8.46 -2.61
CA LEU A 180 3.34 7.70 -1.49
C LEU A 180 3.04 6.23 -1.72
N VAL A 181 4.08 5.40 -1.81
CA VAL A 181 3.95 3.96 -1.86
C VAL A 181 4.10 3.41 -0.45
N LEU A 182 3.06 2.74 0.04
CA LEU A 182 3.01 2.11 1.34
C LEU A 182 3.01 0.59 1.16
N ALA A 183 4.13 -0.05 1.46
CA ALA A 183 4.28 -1.49 1.37
C ALA A 183 3.96 -2.17 2.71
N ASP A 184 3.08 -3.16 2.66
CA ASP A 184 2.86 -4.11 3.73
C ASP A 184 4.06 -5.05 3.81
N LEU A 185 4.69 -5.10 4.97
CA LEU A 185 5.84 -5.95 5.25
C LEU A 185 5.49 -7.03 6.27
N SER A 186 4.21 -7.26 6.56
CA SER A 186 3.77 -8.32 7.47
C SER A 186 4.08 -9.73 6.92
N LEU A 187 4.00 -10.72 7.81
CA LEU A 187 4.11 -12.14 7.47
C LEU A 187 2.71 -12.65 7.21
N SER A 188 2.49 -13.26 6.05
CA SER A 188 1.21 -13.87 5.75
C SER A 188 1.05 -15.13 6.62
N THR A 189 -0.03 -15.19 7.39
CA THR A 189 -0.23 -16.26 8.39
C THR A 189 -0.56 -17.62 7.75
N ASP A 190 -0.83 -17.64 6.43
CA ASP A 190 -1.32 -18.80 5.68
C ASP A 190 -0.28 -19.40 4.70
N ALA A 191 0.90 -18.81 4.56
CA ALA A 191 1.93 -19.33 3.66
C ALA A 191 2.99 -20.12 4.43
N HIS A 192 3.54 -21.17 3.80
CA HIS A 192 4.73 -21.80 4.33
C HIS A 192 5.87 -20.79 4.28
N ILE A 193 6.76 -20.76 5.27
CA ILE A 193 7.88 -19.80 5.41
C ILE A 193 8.66 -19.54 4.09
N SER A 194 8.74 -20.55 3.20
CA SER A 194 9.38 -20.41 1.88
C SER A 194 8.64 -19.50 0.90
N ASP A 195 7.32 -19.38 1.00
CA ASP A 195 6.50 -18.57 0.10
C ASP A 195 6.43 -17.12 0.59
N ASP A 196 6.41 -16.87 1.90
CA ASP A 196 6.56 -15.51 2.46
C ASP A 196 7.87 -14.85 2.06
N LEU A 197 8.97 -15.61 2.11
CA LEU A 197 10.28 -15.14 1.65
C LEU A 197 10.26 -14.74 0.16
N LYS A 198 9.48 -15.43 -0.68
CA LYS A 198 9.30 -15.04 -2.08
C LYS A 198 8.43 -13.80 -2.24
N VAL A 199 7.40 -13.64 -1.41
CA VAL A 199 6.50 -12.48 -1.48
C VAL A 199 7.24 -11.19 -1.10
N ILE A 200 8.02 -11.20 -0.02
CA ILE A 200 8.83 -10.02 0.34
C ILE A 200 9.85 -9.69 -0.76
N ASP A 201 10.48 -10.68 -1.38
CA ASP A 201 11.39 -10.47 -2.51
C ASP A 201 10.65 -9.82 -3.70
N VAL A 202 9.44 -10.28 -4.00
CA VAL A 202 8.58 -9.69 -5.03
C VAL A 202 8.21 -8.25 -4.70
N ILE A 203 7.90 -7.93 -3.44
CA ILE A 203 7.61 -6.56 -2.99
C ILE A 203 8.85 -5.68 -3.14
N ARG A 204 10.04 -6.16 -2.71
CA ARG A 204 11.31 -5.45 -2.87
C ARG A 204 11.58 -5.15 -4.35
N ASP A 205 11.47 -6.16 -5.23
CA ASP A 205 11.65 -5.99 -6.67
C ASP A 205 10.66 -4.99 -7.27
N SER A 206 9.40 -5.02 -6.82
CA SER A 206 8.36 -4.08 -7.25
C SER A 206 8.65 -2.66 -6.83
N LEU A 207 9.07 -2.45 -5.58
CA LEU A 207 9.47 -1.14 -5.07
C LEU A 207 10.71 -0.62 -5.81
N MET A 208 11.69 -1.48 -6.08
CA MET A 208 12.87 -1.12 -6.86
C MET A 208 12.47 -0.65 -8.26
N LEU A 209 11.72 -1.45 -9.02
CA LEU A 209 11.31 -1.10 -10.39
C LEU A 209 10.43 0.16 -10.44
N LEU A 210 9.47 0.29 -9.52
CA LEU A 210 8.62 1.48 -9.46
C LEU A 210 9.43 2.72 -9.11
N SER A 211 10.36 2.63 -8.16
CA SER A 211 11.22 3.77 -7.79
C SER A 211 12.12 4.24 -8.94
N GLU A 212 12.63 3.31 -9.77
CA GLU A 212 13.37 3.65 -10.99
C GLU A 212 12.48 4.36 -12.02
N ALA A 213 11.24 3.90 -12.18
CA ALA A 213 10.28 4.51 -13.10
C ALA A 213 9.90 5.93 -12.66
N LEU A 214 9.52 6.11 -11.39
CA LEU A 214 9.14 7.40 -10.82
C LEU A 214 10.31 8.39 -10.80
N GLY A 215 11.52 7.89 -10.50
CA GLY A 215 12.75 8.68 -10.53
C GLY A 215 13.10 9.19 -11.92
N ALA A 216 12.75 8.47 -12.99
CA ALA A 216 12.99 8.91 -14.37
C ALA A 216 12.00 9.99 -14.83
N THR A 217 10.75 9.96 -14.37
CA THR A 217 9.75 11.01 -14.65
C THR A 217 9.97 12.30 -13.87
N GLY A 218 10.76 12.26 -12.79
CA GLY A 218 10.91 13.38 -11.86
C GLY A 218 9.68 13.63 -10.99
N ASP A 219 8.79 12.64 -10.89
CA ASP A 219 7.59 12.70 -10.06
C ASP A 219 7.98 12.78 -8.58
N ARG A 220 7.25 13.57 -7.77
CA ARG A 220 7.50 13.61 -6.32
C ARG A 220 6.94 12.35 -5.70
N PHE A 221 7.81 11.49 -5.15
CA PHE A 221 7.37 10.27 -4.50
C PHE A 221 8.06 9.99 -3.17
N ALA A 222 7.43 9.16 -2.35
CA ALA A 222 7.99 8.61 -1.13
C ALA A 222 7.67 7.12 -1.02
N LEU A 223 8.56 6.36 -0.40
CA LEU A 223 8.42 4.92 -0.17
C LEU A 223 8.47 4.68 1.34
N TYR A 224 7.48 3.95 1.85
CA TYR A 224 7.40 3.54 3.24
C TYR A 224 6.98 2.08 3.32
N GLY A 225 7.50 1.39 4.33
CA GLY A 225 7.05 0.07 4.73
C GLY A 225 6.27 0.15 6.04
N PHE A 226 5.35 -0.77 6.28
CA PHE A 226 4.73 -0.89 7.59
C PHE A 226 4.58 -2.35 8.00
N SER A 227 4.64 -2.56 9.31
CA SER A 227 4.31 -3.82 9.97
C SER A 227 3.87 -3.51 11.40
N SER A 228 3.16 -4.40 12.06
CA SER A 228 2.75 -4.23 13.44
C SER A 228 3.03 -5.46 14.27
N LEU A 229 3.28 -5.24 15.55
CA LEU A 229 3.30 -6.32 16.55
C LEU A 229 1.99 -6.38 17.34
N ARG A 230 1.55 -5.20 17.81
CA ARG A 230 0.35 -4.94 18.60
C ARG A 230 -0.11 -3.51 18.36
N ARG A 231 -1.25 -3.10 18.96
CA ARG A 231 -1.73 -1.71 18.93
C ARG A 231 -0.69 -0.68 19.37
N SER A 232 0.12 -1.04 20.37
CA SER A 232 1.15 -0.17 20.95
C SER A 232 2.46 -0.15 20.17
N HIS A 233 2.58 -0.96 19.11
CA HIS A 233 3.83 -1.12 18.38
C HIS A 233 3.58 -1.31 16.87
N VAL A 234 3.11 -0.24 16.23
CA VAL A 234 3.02 -0.15 14.77
C VAL A 234 4.34 0.44 14.26
N ARG A 235 5.06 -0.33 13.45
CA ARG A 235 6.35 0.05 12.88
C ARG A 235 6.13 0.66 11.50
N PHE A 236 6.66 1.86 11.29
CA PHE A 236 6.58 2.58 10.02
C PHE A 236 8.00 2.85 9.49
N GLN A 237 8.46 2.01 8.57
CA GLN A 237 9.82 2.04 8.04
C GLN A 237 9.95 3.11 6.94
N ARG A 238 10.86 4.06 7.16
CA ARG A 238 11.22 5.11 6.20
C ARG A 238 12.21 4.56 5.17
N ILE A 239 11.76 4.34 3.95
CA ILE A 239 12.62 3.86 2.85
C ILE A 239 13.14 5.05 2.03
N LYS A 240 12.24 5.96 1.64
CA LYS A 240 12.60 7.16 0.87
C LYS A 240 11.57 8.24 1.14
N ARG A 241 12.01 9.43 1.56
CA ARG A 241 11.11 10.55 1.82
C ARG A 241 10.92 11.44 0.59
N PHE A 242 9.91 12.32 0.61
CA PHE A 242 9.65 13.25 -0.50
C PHE A 242 10.81 14.23 -0.77
N ASP A 243 11.53 14.64 0.28
CA ASP A 243 12.69 15.56 0.24
C ASP A 243 13.99 14.87 -0.20
N GLU A 244 13.99 13.54 -0.32
CA GLU A 244 15.18 12.75 -0.64
C GLU A 244 15.27 12.41 -2.14
N GLY A 245 16.48 12.46 -2.70
CA GLY A 245 16.75 12.00 -4.07
C GLY A 245 16.67 10.48 -4.18
N HIS A 246 16.22 9.98 -5.34
CA HIS A 246 16.27 8.54 -5.63
C HIS A 246 17.69 8.11 -6.02
N GLY A 247 18.17 6.99 -5.47
CA GLY A 247 19.53 6.52 -5.73
C GLY A 247 19.91 5.26 -4.97
N ALA A 248 21.21 4.98 -4.90
CA ALA A 248 21.73 3.75 -4.28
C ALA A 248 21.35 3.59 -2.81
N ALA A 249 21.22 4.69 -2.05
CA ALA A 249 20.79 4.67 -0.65
C ALA A 249 19.35 4.13 -0.49
N ALA A 250 18.40 4.65 -1.29
CA ALA A 250 17.03 4.16 -1.29
C ALA A 250 16.97 2.68 -1.71
N ARG A 251 17.75 2.26 -2.71
CA ARG A 251 17.86 0.83 -3.09
C ARG A 251 18.39 -0.04 -1.96
N GLY A 252 19.41 0.44 -1.25
CA GLY A 252 19.96 -0.22 -0.06
C GLY A 252 18.90 -0.43 1.02
N ARG A 253 18.09 0.59 1.30
CA ARG A 253 16.98 0.50 2.25
C ARG A 253 15.89 -0.47 1.80
N ILE A 254 15.56 -0.51 0.51
CA ILE A 254 14.61 -1.49 -0.05
C ILE A 254 15.18 -2.92 0.11
N ALA A 255 16.46 -3.13 -0.20
CA ALA A 255 17.11 -4.43 -0.07
C ALA A 255 17.18 -4.93 1.39
N ALA A 256 17.28 -3.99 2.35
CA ALA A 256 17.36 -4.29 3.77
C ALA A 256 16.00 -4.53 4.45
N LEU A 257 14.88 -4.37 3.74
CA LEU A 257 13.53 -4.61 4.29
C LEU A 257 13.41 -6.02 4.80
N LYS A 258 12.91 -6.22 6.02
CA LYS A 258 12.66 -7.54 6.60
C LYS A 258 11.15 -7.76 6.77
N PRO A 259 10.65 -8.99 6.60
CA PRO A 259 9.28 -9.30 6.96
C PRO A 259 9.09 -9.10 8.48
N GLY A 260 8.02 -8.41 8.85
CA GLY A 260 7.51 -8.23 10.21
C GLY A 260 6.28 -9.11 10.44
N TYR A 261 5.54 -8.90 11.52
CA TYR A 261 4.58 -9.89 11.99
C TYR A 261 3.16 -9.67 11.42
N TYR A 262 2.48 -8.61 11.85
CA TYR A 262 1.04 -8.38 11.62
C TYR A 262 0.75 -7.06 10.89
N THR A 263 -0.53 -6.81 10.62
CA THR A 263 -0.99 -5.70 9.76
C THR A 263 -2.06 -4.82 10.43
N ARG A 264 -1.65 -3.66 10.96
CA ARG A 264 -2.56 -2.57 11.34
C ARG A 264 -2.63 -1.48 10.28
N LEU A 265 -3.26 -1.82 9.17
CA LEU A 265 -3.31 -0.98 7.97
C LEU A 265 -3.99 0.38 8.20
N GLY A 266 -5.04 0.47 9.03
CA GLY A 266 -5.75 1.74 9.26
C GLY A 266 -4.87 2.82 9.89
N ALA A 267 -4.06 2.47 10.89
CA ALA A 267 -3.08 3.38 11.48
C ALA A 267 -2.03 3.83 10.45
N ALA A 268 -1.50 2.90 9.66
CA ALA A 268 -0.52 3.20 8.62
C ALA A 268 -1.09 4.14 7.52
N ILE A 269 -2.33 3.90 7.09
CA ILE A 269 -3.04 4.76 6.12
C ILE A 269 -3.22 6.17 6.67
N ARG A 270 -3.66 6.33 7.94
CA ARG A 270 -3.86 7.65 8.55
C ARG A 270 -2.55 8.44 8.58
N HIS A 271 -1.45 7.79 8.98
CA HIS A 271 -0.14 8.44 8.99
C HIS A 271 0.34 8.81 7.58
N ALA A 272 0.26 7.87 6.63
CA ALA A 272 0.65 8.10 5.23
C ALA A 272 -0.20 9.20 4.57
N ALA A 273 -1.50 9.26 4.87
CA ALA A 273 -2.40 10.29 4.38
C ALA A 273 -2.02 11.67 4.91
N ASN A 274 -1.61 11.79 6.18
CA ASN A 274 -1.12 13.05 6.75
C ASN A 274 0.18 13.50 6.07
N LEU A 275 1.13 12.58 5.81
CA LEU A 275 2.37 12.88 5.09
C LEU A 275 2.11 13.39 3.66
N LEU A 276 1.13 12.79 2.97
CA LEU A 276 0.70 13.20 1.64
C LEU A 276 -0.06 14.53 1.65
N ALA A 277 -0.95 14.75 2.62
CA ALA A 277 -1.74 15.98 2.74
C ALA A 277 -0.84 17.21 2.92
N ALA A 278 0.31 17.05 3.56
CA ALA A 278 1.32 18.09 3.71
C ALA A 278 2.03 18.47 2.39
N GLN A 279 1.91 17.66 1.32
CA GLN A 279 2.54 17.96 0.03
C GLN A 279 1.76 19.03 -0.74
N PRO A 280 2.43 20.05 -1.30
CA PRO A 280 1.80 21.15 -2.03
C PRO A 280 1.51 20.75 -3.49
N THR A 281 0.78 19.65 -3.70
CA THR A 281 0.44 19.14 -5.04
C THR A 281 -1.06 18.97 -5.21
N ALA A 282 -1.57 19.19 -6.43
CA ALA A 282 -2.98 19.00 -6.76
C ALA A 282 -3.42 17.53 -6.64
N LEU A 283 -2.63 16.60 -7.20
CA LEU A 283 -2.89 15.16 -7.10
C LEU A 283 -2.05 14.56 -5.98
N ARG A 284 -2.69 13.84 -5.04
CA ARG A 284 -2.03 13.11 -3.95
C ARG A 284 -2.45 11.65 -4.01
N LEU A 285 -1.57 10.78 -4.47
CA LEU A 285 -1.83 9.35 -4.63
C LEU A 285 -1.20 8.56 -3.48
N LEU A 286 -2.01 7.79 -2.76
CA LEU A 286 -1.55 6.79 -1.80
C LEU A 286 -1.67 5.41 -2.42
N LEU A 287 -0.54 4.81 -2.80
CA LEU A 287 -0.47 3.49 -3.41
C LEU A 287 -0.10 2.45 -2.35
N MET A 288 -1.05 1.61 -1.96
CA MET A 288 -0.80 0.55 -0.98
C MET A 288 -0.47 -0.75 -1.71
N LEU A 289 0.60 -1.41 -1.30
CA LEU A 289 0.95 -2.77 -1.72
C LEU A 289 0.71 -3.68 -0.52
N SER A 290 -0.19 -4.64 -0.65
CA SER A 290 -0.46 -5.61 0.42
C SER A 290 -0.59 -7.01 -0.16
N ASP A 291 0.00 -7.98 0.51
CA ASP A 291 -0.09 -9.39 0.14
C ASP A 291 -1.42 -10.03 0.52
N GLY A 292 -2.21 -9.45 1.44
CA GLY A 292 -3.59 -9.89 1.73
C GLY A 292 -4.23 -9.30 3.00
N LYS A 293 -5.27 -9.99 3.51
CA LYS A 293 -6.16 -9.53 4.61
C LYS A 293 -5.39 -8.95 5.82
N PRO A 294 -5.95 -7.95 6.52
CA PRO A 294 -5.37 -7.48 7.78
C PRO A 294 -5.46 -8.58 8.85
N ASN A 295 -4.32 -9.17 9.22
CA ASN A 295 -4.22 -10.19 10.26
C ASN A 295 -3.52 -9.58 11.50
N ASP A 296 -4.10 -9.74 12.70
CA ASP A 296 -3.50 -9.33 13.98
C ASP A 296 -4.13 -10.12 15.15
N ILE A 297 -3.29 -10.59 16.09
CA ILE A 297 -3.62 -11.45 17.24
C ILE A 297 -4.60 -10.80 18.24
N ASP A 298 -4.70 -9.47 18.25
CA ASP A 298 -5.45 -8.71 19.27
C ASP A 298 -6.90 -8.32 18.83
N HIS A 299 -7.74 -9.28 18.44
CA HIS A 299 -9.15 -9.08 18.01
C HIS A 299 -9.37 -8.10 16.83
N TYR A 300 -8.30 -7.64 16.20
CA TYR A 300 -8.32 -6.81 14.99
C TYR A 300 -8.57 -7.67 13.73
N GLU A 301 -8.69 -8.99 13.89
CA GLU A 301 -9.09 -9.92 12.84
C GLU A 301 -10.51 -9.65 12.30
N GLY A 302 -10.68 -9.92 11.01
CA GLY A 302 -11.99 -9.93 10.35
C GLY A 302 -12.61 -8.54 10.23
N ARG A 303 -13.86 -8.38 10.69
CA ARG A 303 -14.65 -7.16 10.44
C ARG A 303 -14.06 -5.92 11.08
N PHE A 304 -13.36 -6.05 12.22
CA PHE A 304 -12.82 -4.88 12.91
C PHE A 304 -11.75 -4.18 12.08
N GLY A 305 -10.71 -4.90 11.64
CA GLY A 305 -9.66 -4.33 10.79
C GLY A 305 -10.18 -3.85 9.44
N ILE A 306 -11.17 -4.52 8.85
CA ILE A 306 -11.83 -4.08 7.61
C ILE A 306 -12.52 -2.73 7.80
N GLU A 307 -13.33 -2.57 8.86
CA GLU A 307 -14.05 -1.32 9.11
C GLU A 307 -13.12 -0.18 9.55
N ASP A 308 -12.04 -0.48 10.30
CA ASP A 308 -11.04 0.54 10.62
C ASP A 308 -10.27 1.02 9.39
N THR A 309 -9.82 0.09 8.55
CA THR A 309 -9.17 0.43 7.28
C THR A 309 -10.11 1.25 6.39
N ARG A 310 -11.39 0.87 6.33
CA ARG A 310 -12.41 1.63 5.59
C ARG A 310 -12.57 3.05 6.12
N SER A 311 -12.63 3.22 7.44
CA SER A 311 -12.67 4.56 8.06
C SER A 311 -11.44 5.36 7.66
N ALA A 312 -10.24 4.77 7.77
CA ALA A 312 -8.99 5.43 7.39
C ALA A 312 -8.95 5.84 5.90
N VAL A 313 -9.48 5.00 5.00
CA VAL A 313 -9.60 5.33 3.55
C VAL A 313 -10.55 6.50 3.33
N ILE A 314 -11.68 6.54 4.03
CA ILE A 314 -12.64 7.66 3.96
C ILE A 314 -12.00 8.93 4.51
N GLU A 315 -11.27 8.85 5.63
CA GLU A 315 -10.52 9.96 6.20
C GLU A 315 -9.47 10.49 5.22
N ALA A 316 -8.69 9.61 4.58
CA ALA A 316 -7.70 9.99 3.57
C ALA A 316 -8.34 10.70 2.36
N ARG A 317 -9.49 10.22 1.88
CA ARG A 317 -10.24 10.88 0.79
C ARG A 317 -10.70 12.28 1.16
N ARG A 318 -11.14 12.49 2.41
CA ARG A 318 -11.52 13.82 2.90
C ARG A 318 -10.35 14.79 2.95
N LEU A 319 -9.11 14.29 3.09
CA LEU A 319 -7.88 15.08 3.00
C LEU A 319 -7.43 15.36 1.55
N GLY A 320 -8.21 14.94 0.55
CA GLY A 320 -7.84 15.09 -0.87
C GLY A 320 -6.76 14.09 -1.32
N VAL A 321 -6.52 13.03 -0.54
CA VAL A 321 -5.66 11.91 -0.94
C VAL A 321 -6.51 10.87 -1.67
N ARG A 322 -5.99 10.29 -2.74
CA ARG A 322 -6.58 9.17 -3.48
C ARG A 322 -5.91 7.87 -3.07
N PRO A 323 -6.53 7.04 -2.20
CA PRO A 323 -5.99 5.74 -1.85
C PRO A 323 -6.29 4.73 -2.95
N PHE A 324 -5.30 3.93 -3.31
CA PHE A 324 -5.41 2.83 -4.28
C PHE A 324 -4.63 1.61 -3.76
N CYS A 325 -5.30 0.46 -3.68
CA CYS A 325 -4.72 -0.78 -3.16
C CYS A 325 -4.35 -1.74 -4.30
N VAL A 326 -3.12 -2.22 -4.34
CA VAL A 326 -2.70 -3.33 -5.17
C VAL A 326 -2.48 -4.52 -4.26
N THR A 327 -3.28 -5.56 -4.45
CA THR A 327 -3.17 -6.79 -3.67
C THR A 327 -2.81 -7.99 -4.51
N ILE A 328 -2.19 -8.98 -3.88
CA ILE A 328 -1.88 -10.29 -4.47
C ILE A 328 -2.88 -11.37 -3.98
N ASP A 329 -3.74 -11.02 -3.03
CA ASP A 329 -4.74 -11.88 -2.40
C ASP A 329 -5.88 -12.24 -3.35
N ARG A 330 -6.09 -13.54 -3.56
CA ARG A 330 -7.16 -14.08 -4.40
C ARG A 330 -8.53 -14.02 -3.71
N GLU A 331 -8.56 -14.06 -2.39
CA GLU A 331 -9.78 -13.92 -1.57
C GLU A 331 -10.11 -12.45 -1.28
N GLY A 332 -9.18 -11.54 -1.57
CA GLY A 332 -9.34 -10.09 -1.38
C GLY A 332 -10.55 -9.49 -2.11
N ALA A 333 -11.05 -10.16 -3.15
CA ALA A 333 -12.17 -9.69 -3.96
C ALA A 333 -13.45 -9.41 -3.16
N ASP A 334 -13.64 -10.06 -2.01
CA ASP A 334 -14.89 -9.96 -1.25
C ASP A 334 -14.99 -8.71 -0.37
N TYR A 335 -13.88 -8.25 0.23
CA TYR A 335 -13.89 -7.11 1.16
C TYR A 335 -13.28 -5.82 0.59
N LEU A 336 -12.40 -5.91 -0.40
CA LEU A 336 -11.75 -4.73 -0.99
C LEU A 336 -12.74 -3.73 -1.62
N PRO A 337 -13.83 -4.14 -2.31
CA PRO A 337 -14.85 -3.21 -2.78
C PRO A 337 -15.52 -2.43 -1.65
N HIS A 338 -15.67 -3.03 -0.47
CA HIS A 338 -16.25 -2.37 0.70
C HIS A 338 -15.31 -1.31 1.30
N VAL A 339 -14.01 -1.61 1.33
CA VAL A 339 -12.96 -0.73 1.90
C VAL A 339 -12.58 0.39 0.94
N PHE A 340 -12.18 0.03 -0.29
CA PHE A 340 -11.62 0.95 -1.28
C PHE A 340 -12.63 1.36 -2.35
N GLY A 341 -13.80 0.76 -2.44
CA GLY A 341 -14.73 1.00 -3.55
C GLY A 341 -14.29 0.28 -4.83
N VAL A 342 -15.18 0.25 -5.82
CA VAL A 342 -15.01 -0.54 -7.05
C VAL A 342 -13.78 -0.17 -7.88
N ASP A 343 -13.39 1.10 -7.93
CA ASP A 343 -12.23 1.60 -8.70
C ASP A 343 -10.99 1.86 -7.84
N GLY A 344 -11.03 1.47 -6.55
CA GLY A 344 -9.99 1.79 -5.57
C GLY A 344 -8.96 0.69 -5.36
N PHE A 345 -9.02 -0.41 -6.11
CA PHE A 345 -8.09 -1.52 -5.95
C PHE A 345 -7.82 -2.29 -7.25
N THR A 346 -6.80 -3.14 -7.22
CA THR A 346 -6.51 -4.13 -8.28
C THR A 346 -5.92 -5.38 -7.66
N VAL A 347 -6.42 -6.54 -8.10
CA VAL A 347 -5.95 -7.86 -7.67
C VAL A 347 -5.01 -8.45 -8.72
N ILE A 348 -3.78 -8.76 -8.32
CA ILE A 348 -2.78 -9.42 -9.14
C ILE A 348 -2.70 -10.89 -8.74
N ARG A 349 -3.22 -11.79 -9.59
CA ARG A 349 -3.34 -13.23 -9.28
C ARG A 349 -2.02 -14.00 -9.16
N ARG A 350 -0.92 -13.40 -9.64
CA ARG A 350 0.42 -13.99 -9.74
C ARG A 350 1.44 -12.99 -9.17
N PRO A 351 2.03 -13.24 -7.99
CA PRO A 351 2.97 -12.31 -7.36
C PRO A 351 4.09 -11.86 -8.30
N GLU A 352 4.58 -12.77 -9.14
CA GLU A 352 5.71 -12.53 -10.06
C GLU A 352 5.39 -11.47 -11.12
N GLN A 353 4.11 -11.13 -11.32
CA GLN A 353 3.68 -10.08 -12.25
C GLN A 353 3.63 -8.70 -11.61
N LEU A 354 3.61 -8.60 -10.27
CA LEU A 354 3.52 -7.34 -9.53
C LEU A 354 4.62 -6.35 -9.97
N PRO A 355 5.92 -6.72 -10.08
CA PRO A 355 6.97 -5.76 -10.42
C PRO A 355 6.81 -5.13 -11.79
N LEU A 356 6.24 -5.87 -12.76
CA LEU A 356 6.05 -5.40 -14.13
C LEU A 356 4.70 -4.68 -14.32
N ARG A 357 3.68 -5.05 -13.57
CA ARG A 357 2.32 -4.46 -13.66
C ARG A 357 2.20 -3.15 -12.89
N LEU A 358 2.88 -3.05 -11.74
CA LEU A 358 2.73 -1.92 -10.83
C LEU A 358 3.04 -0.55 -11.49
N PRO A 359 4.12 -0.39 -12.27
CA PRO A 359 4.35 0.86 -13.00
C PRO A 359 3.25 1.17 -14.01
N GLY A 360 2.73 0.17 -14.72
CA GLY A 360 1.62 0.35 -15.67
C GLY A 360 0.32 0.80 -14.98
N LEU A 361 0.03 0.26 -13.79
CA LEU A 361 -1.10 0.69 -12.97
C LEU A 361 -0.94 2.15 -12.53
N TYR A 362 0.27 2.52 -12.09
CA TYR A 362 0.57 3.91 -11.74
C TYR A 362 0.24 4.86 -12.90
N VAL A 363 0.69 4.56 -14.12
CA VAL A 363 0.40 5.37 -15.30
C VAL A 363 -1.11 5.54 -15.51
N GLY A 364 -1.89 4.47 -15.40
CA GLY A 364 -3.35 4.53 -15.56
C GLY A 364 -4.06 5.33 -14.46
N LEU A 365 -3.43 5.52 -13.29
CA LEU A 365 -4.01 6.28 -12.17
C LEU A 365 -3.69 7.77 -12.24
N VAL A 366 -2.58 8.15 -12.86
CA VAL A 366 -2.11 9.55 -12.96
C VAL A 366 -2.32 10.18 -14.34
N SER A 367 -2.78 9.40 -15.31
CA SER A 367 -3.25 9.89 -16.63
C SER A 367 -4.70 10.33 -16.54
#